data_AF-A0AA35RGS2-F1
#
_entry.id   AF-A0AA35RGS2-F1
#
_cell.length_a   1.000
_cell.length_b   1.000
_cell.length_c   1.000
_cell.angle_alpha   90.00
_cell.angle_beta   90.00
_cell.angle_gamma   90.00
#
_symmetry.space_group_name_H-M   'P 1'
#
loop_
_entity.id
_entity.type
_entity.pdbx_description
1 polymer ?
#
loop_
_entity_poly.entity_id
_entity_poly.type
_entity_poly.pdbx_seq_one_letter_code
_entity_poly.pdbx_strand_id
1 'polypeptide(L)'
;TLQVVVPPLPEKAIKGSSGLLNKITFSGEDSDFLIKRQHALEIFLVRLSRHPVLCQSYWFHQFLENIGWREAVQRTGYLQKSDMLLKTLSLLSKQKGDQRFHDVREYAEELEAVFKSLLEIREVYKTKPSLQPLLLNS
;
A
#
# COMPACT_ATOMS: atom_id res chain seq x y z
N THR A 1 -17.98 3.13 15.92
CA THR A 1 -16.94 3.58 14.96
C THR A 1 -16.68 2.43 14.02
N LEU A 2 -16.89 2.59 12.71
CA LEU A 2 -16.57 1.54 11.74
C LEU A 2 -15.04 1.46 11.63
N GLN A 3 -14.46 0.34 12.05
CA GLN A 3 -13.04 0.07 11.85
C GLN A 3 -12.85 -0.31 10.39
N VAL A 4 -12.01 0.44 9.67
CA VAL A 4 -11.78 0.25 8.24
C VAL A 4 -10.34 -0.18 8.00
N VAL A 5 -10.14 -1.23 7.21
CA VAL A 5 -8.81 -1.65 6.75
C VAL A 5 -8.41 -0.77 5.57
N VAL A 6 -7.32 -0.03 5.73
CA VAL A 6 -6.77 0.83 4.68
C VAL A 6 -5.84 -0.01 3.79
N PRO A 7 -5.97 0.06 2.45
CA PRO A 7 -5.03 -0.63 1.55
C PRO A 7 -3.58 -0.22 1.80
N PRO A 8 -2.59 -1.10 1.55
CA PRO A 8 -1.19 -0.77 1.74
C PRO A 8 -0.77 0.36 0.80
N LEU A 9 -0.05 1.33 1.35
CA LEU A 9 0.65 2.36 0.57
C LEU A 9 1.90 1.76 -0.08
N PRO A 10 2.32 2.26 -1.27
CA PRO A 10 3.58 1.85 -1.86
C PRO A 10 4.76 2.16 -0.95
N GLU A 11 5.85 1.42 -1.17
CA GLU A 11 7.07 1.58 -0.41
C GLU A 11 7.53 3.05 -0.40
N LYS A 12 7.76 3.54 0.82
CA LYS A 12 8.31 4.87 1.01
C LYS A 12 9.78 4.80 0.65
N ALA A 13 10.17 5.52 -0.40
CA ALA A 13 11.58 5.68 -0.74
C ALA A 13 12.39 6.04 0.53
N ILE A 14 13.38 5.20 0.86
CA ILE A 14 14.17 5.33 2.09
C ILE A 14 14.82 6.73 2.11
N LYS A 15 14.94 7.32 3.30
CA LYS A 15 15.57 8.63 3.53
C LYS A 15 16.94 8.68 2.81
N GLY A 16 17.02 9.53 1.79
CA GLY A 16 18.11 9.62 0.81
C GLY A 16 17.55 10.03 -0.57
N SER A 17 16.35 9.56 -0.87
CA SER A 17 15.53 9.90 -2.04
C SER A 17 14.83 11.27 -1.98
N SER A 18 14.95 12.03 -0.89
CA SER A 18 14.41 13.40 -0.85
C SER A 18 15.09 14.33 -1.87
N GLY A 19 16.25 13.92 -2.39
CA GLY A 19 16.91 14.55 -3.53
C GLY A 19 16.34 14.14 -4.89
N LEU A 20 15.64 13.01 -5.03
CA LEU A 20 15.10 12.54 -6.33
C LEU A 20 13.92 13.37 -6.82
N LEU A 21 13.10 13.91 -5.92
CA LEU A 21 12.00 14.78 -6.31
C LEU A 21 12.48 16.16 -6.79
N ASN A 22 13.66 16.61 -6.32
CA ASN A 22 14.25 17.91 -6.63
C ASN A 22 15.45 17.83 -7.58
N LYS A 23 15.92 16.62 -7.92
CA LYS A 23 17.02 16.39 -8.84
C LYS A 23 16.65 15.21 -9.74
N ILE A 24 15.87 15.53 -10.76
CA ILE A 24 15.61 14.67 -11.91
C ILE A 24 16.92 14.55 -12.70
N THR A 25 17.89 13.83 -12.15
CA THR A 25 18.96 13.23 -12.96
C THR A 25 18.53 11.81 -13.19
N PHE A 26 17.80 11.59 -14.29
CA PHE A 26 17.27 10.30 -14.74
C PHE A 26 18.41 9.28 -14.85
N SER A 27 18.65 8.48 -13.81
CA SER A 27 19.25 7.17 -13.98
C SER A 27 18.14 6.16 -14.34
N GLY A 28 18.46 5.07 -15.03
CA GLY A 28 17.47 4.07 -15.43
C GLY A 28 16.74 3.42 -14.24
N GLU A 29 17.43 3.26 -13.11
CA GLU A 29 16.87 2.67 -11.89
C GLU A 29 15.85 3.61 -11.20
N ASP A 30 16.06 4.92 -11.28
CA ASP A 30 15.12 5.93 -10.76
C ASP A 30 13.81 5.94 -11.56
N SER A 31 13.87 5.65 -12.86
CA SER A 31 12.69 5.55 -13.73
C SER A 31 11.81 4.34 -13.38
N ASP A 32 12.42 3.17 -13.19
CA ASP A 32 11.68 1.95 -12.84
C ASP A 32 11.00 2.06 -11.45
N PHE A 33 11.67 2.71 -10.50
CA PHE A 33 11.10 3.01 -9.20
C PHE A 33 9.86 3.90 -9.32
N LEU A 34 9.95 4.98 -10.11
CA LEU A 34 8.84 5.91 -10.31
C LEU A 34 7.63 5.25 -10.97
N ILE A 35 7.84 4.40 -11.99
CA ILE A 35 6.76 3.67 -12.67
C ILE A 35 6.08 2.69 -11.69
N LYS A 36 6.86 1.91 -10.93
CA LYS A 36 6.31 0.99 -9.91
C LYS A 36 5.50 1.74 -8.86
N ARG A 37 6.03 2.88 -8.41
CA ARG A 37 5.35 3.72 -7.41
C ARG A 37 4.07 4.33 -7.97
N GLN A 38 4.08 4.83 -9.21
CA GLN A 38 2.91 5.37 -9.89
C GLN A 38 1.81 4.32 -9.98
N HIS A 39 2.13 3.12 -10.49
CA HIS A 39 1.17 2.03 -10.62
C HIS A 39 0.60 1.59 -9.26
N ALA A 40 1.44 1.52 -8.23
CA ALA A 40 0.98 1.17 -6.90
C ALA A 40 0.10 2.27 -6.26
N LEU A 41 0.37 3.55 -6.52
CA LEU A 41 -0.49 4.65 -6.11
C LEU A 41 -1.84 4.61 -6.84
N GLU A 42 -1.85 4.27 -8.12
CA GLU A 42 -3.07 4.11 -8.90
C GLU A 42 -3.94 2.99 -8.31
N ILE A 43 -3.36 1.80 -8.08
CA ILE A 43 -4.06 0.68 -7.43
C ILE A 43 -4.61 1.10 -6.06
N PHE A 44 -3.81 1.84 -5.27
CA PHE A 44 -4.24 2.33 -3.97
C PHE A 44 -5.47 3.23 -4.09
N LEU A 45 -5.47 4.22 -4.99
CA LEU A 45 -6.59 5.13 -5.20
C LEU A 45 -7.84 4.42 -5.72
N VAL A 46 -7.68 3.46 -6.64
CA VAL A 46 -8.78 2.62 -7.13
C VAL A 46 -9.38 1.77 -6.01
N ARG A 47 -8.54 1.22 -5.11
CA ARG A 47 -9.05 0.47 -3.96
C ARG A 47 -9.80 1.37 -2.98
N LEU A 48 -9.33 2.60 -2.75
CA LEU A 48 -10.05 3.57 -1.92
C LEU A 48 -11.41 3.95 -2.52
N SER A 49 -11.46 4.21 -3.84
CA SER A 49 -12.70 4.60 -4.52
C SER A 49 -13.74 3.48 -4.57
N ARG A 50 -13.31 2.21 -4.59
CA ARG A 50 -14.21 1.05 -4.55
C ARG A 50 -14.61 0.62 -3.13
N HIS A 51 -14.00 1.17 -2.09
CA HIS A 51 -14.30 0.81 -0.72
C HIS A 51 -15.55 1.57 -0.22
N PRO A 52 -16.60 0.89 0.29
CA PRO A 52 -17.91 1.51 0.57
C PRO A 52 -17.87 2.66 1.58
N VAL A 53 -16.95 2.62 2.55
CA VAL A 53 -16.76 3.69 3.55
C VAL A 53 -15.74 4.76 3.11
N LEU A 54 -14.54 4.36 2.67
CA LEU A 54 -13.46 5.29 2.34
C LEU A 54 -13.80 6.18 1.13
N CYS A 55 -14.55 5.67 0.15
CA CYS A 55 -14.90 6.43 -1.03
C CYS A 55 -15.80 7.64 -0.72
N GLN A 56 -16.54 7.60 0.40
CA GLN A 56 -17.43 8.67 0.85
C GLN A 56 -16.73 9.66 1.80
N SER A 57 -15.45 9.43 2.09
CA SER A 57 -14.71 10.28 3.01
C SER A 57 -14.52 11.68 2.41
N TYR A 58 -14.94 12.70 3.16
CA TYR A 58 -14.65 14.10 2.82
C TYR A 58 -13.17 14.31 2.48
N TRP A 59 -12.27 13.72 3.28
CA TRP A 59 -10.83 13.84 3.06
C TRP A 59 -10.33 13.16 1.80
N PHE A 60 -11.00 12.09 1.35
CA PHE A 60 -10.66 11.43 0.09
C PHE A 60 -11.00 12.33 -1.11
N HIS A 61 -12.19 12.94 -1.12
CA HIS A 61 -12.57 13.89 -2.16
C HIS A 61 -11.68 15.14 -2.15
N GLN A 62 -11.46 15.72 -0.97
CA GLN A 62 -10.56 16.87 -0.83
C GLN A 62 -9.12 16.59 -1.25
N PHE A 63 -8.65 15.36 -1.06
CA PHE A 63 -7.32 14.95 -1.54
C PHE A 63 -7.23 15.00 -3.07
N LEU A 64 -8.32 14.64 -3.78
CA LEU A 64 -8.35 14.59 -5.24
C LEU A 64 -8.57 15.97 -5.88
N GLU A 65 -9.24 16.89 -5.19
CA GLU A 65 -9.70 18.17 -5.78
C GLU A 65 -8.78 19.37 -5.50
N ASN A 66 -8.02 19.37 -4.39
CA ASN A 66 -7.66 20.64 -3.75
C ASN A 66 -6.22 21.13 -3.96
N ILE A 67 -6.08 22.40 -4.34
CA ILE A 67 -4.84 23.18 -4.26
C ILE A 67 -4.79 23.78 -2.85
N GLY A 68 -3.93 23.23 -1.97
CA GLY A 68 -3.84 23.65 -0.56
C GLY A 68 -4.10 22.53 0.47
N TRP A 69 -3.87 21.28 0.07
CA TRP A 69 -4.01 20.09 0.92
C TRP A 69 -3.28 20.23 2.27
N ARG A 70 -2.06 20.76 2.25
CA ARG A 70 -1.21 20.87 3.45
C ARG A 70 -1.87 21.75 4.51
N GLU A 71 -2.34 22.92 4.12
CA GLU A 71 -2.98 23.89 5.00
C GLU A 71 -4.31 23.36 5.53
N ALA A 72 -5.11 22.73 4.66
CA ALA A 72 -6.37 22.10 5.04
C ALA A 72 -6.16 21.00 6.09
N VAL A 73 -5.17 20.12 5.90
CA VAL A 73 -4.86 19.04 6.85
C VAL A 73 -4.30 19.59 8.15
N GLN A 74 -3.42 20.60 8.12
CA GLN A 74 -2.86 21.20 9.35
C GLN A 74 -3.95 21.79 10.27
N ARG A 75 -4.96 22.46 9.71
CA ARG A 75 -6.07 23.04 10.49
C ARG A 75 -6.87 22.01 11.29
N THR A 76 -6.82 20.73 10.92
CA THR A 76 -7.57 19.67 11.62
C THR A 76 -6.94 19.26 12.96
N GLY A 77 -5.69 19.67 13.20
CA GLY A 77 -4.90 19.18 14.33
C GLY A 77 -4.57 17.69 14.25
N TYR A 78 -4.53 17.10 13.05
CA TYR A 78 -4.44 15.64 12.86
C TYR A 78 -3.25 15.02 13.61
N LEU A 79 -2.10 15.70 13.67
CA LEU A 79 -0.88 15.17 14.25
C LEU A 79 -1.04 14.87 15.74
N GLN A 80 -1.64 15.80 16.48
CA GLN A 80 -1.91 15.63 17.91
C GLN A 80 -2.95 14.52 18.14
N LYS A 81 -3.97 14.44 17.28
CA LYS A 81 -5.00 13.39 17.34
C LYS A 81 -4.40 12.01 17.03
N SER A 82 -3.52 11.89 16.04
CA SER A 82 -2.88 10.62 15.69
C SER A 82 -1.97 10.13 16.80
N ASP A 83 -1.20 11.02 17.44
CA ASP A 83 -0.32 10.64 18.54
C ASP A 83 -1.11 10.13 19.75
N MET A 84 -2.24 10.78 20.06
CA MET A 84 -3.13 10.34 21.13
C MET A 84 -3.79 8.99 20.79
N LEU A 85 -4.23 8.79 19.56
CA LEU A 85 -4.79 7.52 19.10
C LEU A 85 -3.77 6.39 19.17
N LEU A 86 -2.55 6.61 18.68
CA LEU A 86 -1.47 5.61 18.73
C LEU A 86 -1.14 5.22 20.17
N LYS A 87 -1.01 6.20 21.08
CA LYS A 87 -0.81 5.94 22.51
C LYS A 87 -1.94 5.09 23.09
N THR A 88 -3.19 5.39 22.73
CA THR A 88 -4.37 4.63 23.18
C THR A 88 -4.34 3.20 22.64
N LEU A 89 -4.06 3.03 21.36
CA LEU A 89 -3.95 1.71 20.72
C LEU A 89 -2.83 0.87 21.33
N SER A 90 -1.68 1.46 21.66
CA SER A 90 -0.57 0.76 22.33
C SER A 90 -0.91 0.26 23.74
N LEU A 91 -1.86 0.91 24.42
CA LEU A 91 -2.37 0.42 25.71
C LEU A 91 -3.34 -0.76 25.51
N LEU A 92 -4.21 -0.67 24.50
CA LEU A 92 -5.18 -1.70 24.17
C LEU A 92 -4.55 -2.96 23.57
N SER A 93 -3.43 -2.84 22.85
CA SER A 93 -2.72 -3.98 22.25
C SER A 93 -2.11 -4.94 23.26
N LYS A 94 -2.07 -4.57 24.55
CA LYS A 94 -1.62 -5.44 25.65
C LYS A 94 -2.73 -6.36 26.16
N GLN A 95 -3.97 -6.19 25.72
CA GLN A 95 -5.06 -7.09 26.06
C GLN A 95 -4.98 -8.38 25.24
N LYS A 96 -5.47 -9.49 25.80
CA LYS A 96 -5.50 -10.79 25.13
C LYS A 96 -6.34 -10.67 23.85
N GLY A 97 -5.71 -10.92 22.71
CA GLY A 97 -6.34 -10.84 21.39
C GLY A 97 -7.44 -11.87 21.23
N ASP A 98 -8.48 -11.51 20.46
CA ASP A 98 -9.54 -12.44 20.06
C ASP A 98 -8.97 -13.52 19.13
N GLN A 99 -9.34 -14.78 19.37
CA GLN A 99 -8.88 -15.94 18.59
C GLN A 99 -9.13 -15.75 17.08
N ARG A 100 -10.21 -15.05 16.70
CA ARG A 100 -10.52 -14.77 15.30
C ARG A 100 -9.40 -14.01 14.57
N PHE A 101 -8.65 -13.15 15.26
CA PHE A 101 -7.50 -12.46 14.66
C PHE A 101 -6.30 -13.38 14.48
N HIS A 102 -6.16 -14.41 15.34
CA HIS A 102 -5.13 -15.44 15.17
C HIS A 102 -5.45 -16.30 13.94
N ASP A 103 -6.69 -16.76 13.81
CA ASP A 103 -7.11 -17.63 12.69
C ASP A 103 -6.97 -16.91 11.33
N VAL A 104 -7.39 -15.63 11.26
CA VAL A 104 -7.23 -14.82 10.05
C VAL A 104 -5.77 -14.59 9.71
N ARG A 105 -4.91 -14.42 10.73
CA ARG A 105 -3.48 -14.24 10.52
C ARG A 105 -2.82 -15.52 10.00
N GLU A 106 -3.12 -16.66 10.61
CA GLU A 106 -2.60 -17.96 10.19
C GLU A 106 -2.97 -18.25 8.73
N TYR A 107 -4.25 -18.04 8.37
CA TYR A 107 -4.69 -18.16 6.97
C TYR A 107 -3.95 -17.20 6.03
N ALA A 108 -3.70 -15.96 6.44
CA ALA A 108 -2.95 -15.00 5.63
C ALA A 108 -1.49 -15.43 5.43
N GLU A 109 -0.86 -16.02 6.45
CA GLU A 109 0.51 -16.56 6.38
C GLU A 109 0.59 -17.76 5.43
N GLU A 110 -0.40 -18.67 5.46
CA GLU A 110 -0.52 -19.77 4.50
C GLU A 110 -0.69 -19.26 3.06
N LEU A 111 -1.59 -18.30 2.86
CA LEU A 111 -1.85 -17.70 1.55
C LEU A 111 -0.59 -16.99 1.01
N GLU A 112 0.16 -16.30 1.87
CA GLU A 112 1.43 -15.68 1.50
C GLU A 112 2.46 -16.72 1.05
N ALA A 113 2.54 -17.88 1.72
CA ALA A 113 3.42 -18.96 1.32
C ALA A 113 3.07 -19.49 -0.08
N VAL A 114 1.78 -19.69 -0.37
CA VAL A 114 1.31 -20.09 -1.71
C VAL A 114 1.69 -19.05 -2.77
N PHE A 115 1.50 -17.76 -2.48
CA PHE A 115 1.89 -16.70 -3.41
C PHE A 115 3.39 -16.68 -3.67
N LYS A 116 4.23 -16.90 -2.67
CA LYS A 116 5.70 -17.00 -2.85
C LYS A 116 6.05 -18.14 -3.79
N SER A 117 5.48 -19.33 -3.61
CA SER A 117 5.72 -20.46 -4.51
C SER A 117 5.28 -20.15 -5.95
N LEU A 118 4.13 -19.50 -6.15
CA LEU A 118 3.68 -19.11 -7.49
C LEU A 118 4.60 -18.08 -8.15
N LEU A 119 5.14 -17.14 -7.38
CA LEU A 119 6.10 -16.16 -7.87
C LEU A 119 7.43 -16.83 -8.25
N GLU A 120 7.93 -17.76 -7.44
CA GLU A 120 9.12 -18.55 -7.75
C GLU A 120 8.94 -19.34 -9.05
N ILE A 121 7.81 -20.03 -9.20
CA ILE A 121 7.46 -20.74 -10.44
C ILE A 121 7.50 -19.76 -11.62
N ARG A 122 6.82 -18.62 -11.53
CA ARG A 122 6.80 -17.61 -12.59
C ARG A 122 8.19 -17.15 -13.00
N GLU A 123 9.09 -16.89 -12.05
CA GLU A 123 10.45 -16.46 -12.36
C GLU A 123 11.26 -17.58 -13.03
N VAL A 124 11.05 -18.84 -12.65
CA VAL A 124 11.64 -20.00 -13.36
C VAL A 124 11.18 -20.06 -14.82
N TYR A 125 9.89 -19.87 -15.11
CA TYR A 125 9.36 -19.84 -16.48
C TYR A 125 9.89 -18.65 -17.30
N LYS A 126 10.12 -17.51 -16.65
CA LYS A 126 10.68 -16.32 -17.30
C LYS A 126 12.16 -16.53 -17.70
N THR A 127 12.91 -17.27 -16.89
CA THR A 127 14.36 -17.50 -17.07
C THR A 127 14.69 -18.74 -17.90
N LYS A 128 13.74 -19.66 -18.10
CA LYS A 128 13.88 -20.85 -18.96
C LYS A 128 12.86 -20.82 -20.11
N PRO A 129 13.20 -20.21 -21.27
CA PRO A 129 12.30 -20.13 -22.43
C PRO A 129 11.83 -21.49 -22.95
N SER A 130 12.60 -22.56 -22.71
CA SER A 130 12.29 -23.93 -23.11
C SER A 130 11.11 -24.56 -22.36
N LEU A 131 10.65 -23.96 -21.25
CA LEU A 131 9.50 -24.42 -20.48
C LEU A 131 8.23 -23.61 -20.77
N GLN A 132 8.30 -22.57 -21.59
CA GLN A 132 7.10 -21.82 -21.98
C GLN A 132 6.19 -22.76 -22.78
N PRO A 133 4.97 -23.08 -22.32
CA PRO A 133 4.02 -23.78 -23.18
C PRO A 133 3.79 -22.91 -24.41
N LEU A 134 3.74 -23.54 -25.58
CA LEU A 134 3.39 -22.93 -26.88
C LEU A 134 1.96 -22.37 -26.82
N LEU A 135 1.74 -21.28 -26.08
CA LEU A 135 0.48 -20.53 -26.01
C LEU A 135 0.50 -19.36 -27.01
N LEU A 136 1.12 -19.59 -28.17
CA LEU A 136 0.98 -18.77 -29.37
C LEU A 136 0.69 -19.76 -30.50
N ASN A 137 -0.56 -20.23 -30.58
CA ASN A 137 -1.21 -20.85 -31.73
C ASN A 137 -2.63 -21.28 -31.32
N SER A 138 -3.52 -20.31 -31.10
CA SER A 138 -4.98 -20.49 -31.05
C SER A 138 -5.63 -19.17 -31.43
#